data_AF-A0A520QVG3-F1
#
_entry.id   AF-A0A520QVG3-F1
#
_cell.length_a   1.000
_cell.length_b   1.000
_cell.length_c   1.000
_cell.angle_alpha   90.00
_cell.angle_beta   90.00
_cell.angle_gamma   90.00
#
_symmetry.space_group_name_H-M   'P 1'
#
loop_
_entity.id
_entity.type
_entity.pdbx_description
1 polymer ?
#
loop_
_entity_poly.entity_id
_entity_poly.type
_entity_poly.pdbx_seq_one_letter_code
_entity_poly.pdbx_strand_id
1 'polypeptide(L)'
;MDRISNDRRQGWCLTMPPRCLLRGFVGSLCAIHAVVCCVGSVWADDPAFPASESVFPDTTVAWISIADPEEFSASFDRTQYGKLLRDPSMEAFVTSFREQLSKAGKQRLGKLGLTLEDLGEIPGGEIAVAAIVPEAGRLATVLLVDTSGHEEETEALLDVIEE
;
A
#
# COMPACT_ATOMS: atom_id res chain seq x y z
N MET A 1 -42.10 -37.62 78.93
CA MET A 1 -40.81 -38.23 79.31
C MET A 1 -40.15 -38.75 78.05
N ASP A 2 -38.86 -38.41 77.88
CA ASP A 2 -37.86 -39.09 77.03
C ASP A 2 -38.05 -39.04 75.51
N ARG A 3 -37.03 -38.95 74.65
CA ARG A 3 -35.62 -38.52 74.66
C ARG A 3 -35.18 -38.75 73.19
N ILE A 4 -34.46 -37.79 72.60
CA ILE A 4 -33.24 -37.98 71.78
C ILE A 4 -33.26 -38.81 70.48
N SER A 5 -32.48 -38.30 69.51
CA SER A 5 -31.77 -38.97 68.38
C SER A 5 -32.51 -38.99 67.03
N ASN A 6 -32.15 -38.13 66.07
CA ASN A 6 -31.01 -38.26 65.14
C ASN A 6 -31.06 -39.52 64.26
N ASP A 7 -31.38 -39.41 62.97
CA ASP A 7 -30.41 -39.43 61.87
C ASP A 7 -31.12 -39.38 60.48
N ARG A 8 -30.45 -38.69 59.57
CA ARG A 8 -30.47 -38.69 58.10
C ARG A 8 -31.61 -39.34 57.29
N ARG A 9 -32.02 -38.50 56.32
CA ARG A 9 -32.14 -38.75 54.87
C ARG A 9 -33.37 -39.53 54.39
N GLN A 10 -34.27 -38.81 53.71
CA GLN A 10 -34.41 -38.75 52.24
C GLN A 10 -35.85 -38.35 51.86
N GLY A 11 -36.00 -37.51 50.84
CA GLY A 11 -37.30 -37.25 50.24
C GLY A 11 -37.36 -35.89 49.57
N TRP A 12 -37.26 -35.87 48.25
CA TRP A 12 -36.99 -34.72 47.40
C TRP A 12 -38.04 -33.60 47.43
N CYS A 13 -37.56 -32.36 47.53
CA CYS A 13 -38.30 -31.15 47.14
C CYS A 13 -38.46 -31.11 45.62
N LEU A 14 -39.70 -31.15 45.14
CA LEU A 14 -40.10 -30.59 43.85
C LEU A 14 -40.58 -29.15 44.07
N THR A 15 -39.70 -28.18 43.83
CA THR A 15 -40.11 -26.80 43.51
C THR A 15 -39.13 -26.23 42.47
N MET A 16 -39.65 -25.97 41.26
CA MET A 16 -38.94 -25.26 40.19
C MET A 16 -38.56 -23.84 40.63
N PRO A 17 -37.38 -23.32 40.21
CA PRO A 17 -37.17 -21.88 40.14
C PRO A 17 -37.18 -21.35 38.69
N PRO A 18 -37.66 -20.11 38.48
CA PRO A 18 -37.84 -19.48 37.18
C PRO A 18 -36.49 -18.92 36.70
N ARG A 19 -35.78 -19.66 35.85
CA ARG A 19 -34.50 -19.23 35.30
C ARG A 19 -34.45 -19.41 33.78
N CYS A 20 -35.43 -18.86 33.06
CA CYS A 20 -35.44 -18.96 31.59
C CYS A 20 -35.51 -17.64 30.83
N LEU A 21 -35.72 -16.48 31.46
CA LEU A 21 -35.97 -15.24 30.69
C LEU A 21 -34.87 -14.18 30.74
N LEU A 22 -33.82 -14.31 31.56
CA LEU A 22 -32.83 -13.25 31.74
C LEU A 22 -31.42 -13.61 31.25
N ARG A 23 -31.29 -14.51 30.27
CA ARG A 23 -29.99 -14.91 29.71
C ARG A 23 -29.91 -14.88 28.18
N GLY A 24 -31.03 -14.65 27.48
CA GLY A 24 -31.07 -14.60 26.02
C GLY A 24 -30.75 -13.23 25.42
N PHE A 25 -30.99 -12.13 26.15
CA PHE A 25 -30.94 -10.78 25.54
C PHE A 25 -29.54 -10.13 25.55
N VAL A 26 -28.66 -10.54 26.47
CA VAL A 26 -27.29 -9.97 26.55
C VAL A 26 -26.33 -10.62 25.55
N GLY A 27 -26.55 -11.90 25.21
CA GLY A 27 -25.70 -12.61 24.24
C GLY A 27 -25.93 -12.19 22.79
N SER A 28 -27.15 -11.78 22.43
CA SER A 28 -27.49 -11.41 21.05
C SER A 28 -26.98 -10.02 20.66
N LEU A 29 -26.78 -9.09 21.61
CA LEU A 29 -26.27 -7.75 21.31
C LEU A 29 -24.75 -7.76 21.10
N CYS A 30 -24.01 -8.61 21.83
CA CYS A 30 -22.55 -8.74 21.68
C CYS A 30 -22.15 -9.44 20.37
N ALA A 31 -22.96 -10.38 19.87
CA ALA A 31 -22.67 -11.07 18.61
C ALA A 31 -22.80 -10.15 17.37
N ILE A 32 -23.67 -9.14 17.43
CA ILE A 32 -23.87 -8.21 16.31
C ILE A 32 -22.73 -7.16 16.25
N HIS A 33 -22.18 -6.73 17.39
CA HIS A 33 -21.01 -5.83 17.39
C HIS A 33 -19.69 -6.53 17.00
N ALA A 34 -19.53 -7.82 17.30
CA ALA A 34 -18.32 -8.55 16.92
C ALA A 34 -18.22 -8.81 15.40
N VAL A 35 -19.35 -8.93 14.68
CA VAL A 35 -19.36 -9.13 13.22
C VAL A 35 -19.11 -7.81 12.47
N VAL A 36 -19.57 -6.68 13.00
CA VAL A 36 -19.37 -5.35 12.39
C VAL A 36 -17.91 -4.87 12.48
N CYS A 37 -17.14 -5.28 13.50
CA CYS A 37 -15.71 -4.94 13.57
C CYS A 37 -14.79 -5.77 12.64
N CYS A 38 -15.27 -6.89 12.08
CA CYS A 38 -14.47 -7.69 11.14
C CYS A 38 -14.71 -7.31 9.68
N VAL A 39 -15.77 -6.56 9.37
CA VAL A 39 -15.88 -5.79 8.12
C VAL A 39 -15.29 -4.41 8.41
N GLY A 40 -14.01 -4.39 8.80
CA GLY A 40 -13.26 -3.15 8.82
C GLY A 40 -13.40 -2.55 7.42
N SER A 41 -14.02 -1.38 7.33
CA SER A 41 -13.94 -0.54 6.16
C SER A 41 -12.44 -0.35 5.90
N VAL A 42 -11.89 -1.15 4.98
CA VAL A 42 -10.78 -0.69 4.16
C VAL A 42 -11.36 0.51 3.44
N TRP A 43 -11.13 1.68 4.02
CA TRP A 43 -11.09 2.91 3.25
C TRP A 43 -9.89 2.69 2.35
N ALA A 44 -10.12 2.10 1.18
CA ALA A 44 -9.20 2.28 0.08
C ALA A 44 -9.34 3.76 -0.24
N ASP A 45 -8.30 4.54 0.04
CA ASP A 45 -8.16 5.83 -0.62
C ASP A 45 -8.13 5.51 -2.12
N ASP A 46 -9.24 5.81 -2.80
CA ASP A 46 -9.26 5.73 -4.26
C ASP A 46 -8.19 6.69 -4.76
N PRO A 47 -7.27 6.24 -5.63
CA PRO A 47 -6.23 7.11 -6.15
C PRO A 47 -6.92 8.27 -6.88
N ALA A 48 -6.44 9.49 -6.61
CA ALA A 48 -7.04 10.72 -7.17
C ALA A 48 -6.93 10.77 -8.71
N PHE A 49 -5.96 10.04 -9.28
CA PHE A 49 -5.79 9.81 -10.71
C PHE A 49 -5.87 8.30 -11.05
N PRO A 50 -6.40 7.90 -12.23
CA PRO A 50 -6.42 6.49 -12.61
C PRO A 50 -5.01 5.90 -12.70
N ALA A 51 -4.85 4.65 -12.24
CA ALA A 51 -3.57 3.94 -12.31
C ALA A 51 -3.05 3.90 -13.75
N SER A 52 -1.74 4.04 -13.92
CA SER A 52 -1.12 4.23 -15.23
C SER A 52 -1.37 3.07 -16.21
N GLU A 53 -1.58 1.85 -15.71
CA GLU A 53 -2.00 0.69 -16.50
C GLU A 53 -3.31 0.89 -17.26
N SER A 54 -4.20 1.74 -16.75
CA SER A 54 -5.49 2.07 -17.37
C SER A 54 -5.43 3.30 -18.28
N VAL A 55 -4.35 4.08 -18.19
CA VAL A 55 -4.14 5.32 -18.94
C VAL A 55 -3.31 5.09 -20.19
N PHE A 56 -2.31 4.20 -20.11
CA PHE A 56 -1.47 3.90 -21.26
C PHE A 56 -2.24 3.21 -22.39
N PRO A 57 -1.94 3.53 -23.67
CA PRO A 57 -2.66 2.97 -24.80
C PRO A 57 -2.29 1.50 -25.04
N ASP A 58 -3.14 0.78 -25.77
CA ASP A 58 -2.90 -0.62 -26.20
C ASP A 58 -1.62 -0.80 -27.05
N THR A 59 -1.04 0.29 -27.56
CA THR A 59 0.24 0.30 -28.27
C THR A 59 1.46 0.22 -27.33
N THR A 60 1.26 0.05 -26.03
CA THR A 60 2.33 -0.05 -25.03
C THR A 60 3.03 -1.40 -25.13
N VAL A 61 4.35 -1.37 -25.32
CA VAL A 61 5.18 -2.58 -25.48
C VAL A 61 5.99 -2.92 -24.22
N ALA A 62 6.22 -1.94 -23.36
CA ALA A 62 6.81 -2.14 -22.03
C ALA A 62 6.34 -1.04 -21.10
N TRP A 63 6.09 -1.38 -19.84
CA TRP A 63 5.66 -0.45 -18.81
C TRP A 63 6.24 -0.85 -17.47
N ILE A 64 6.64 0.15 -16.69
CA ILE A 64 7.09 0.02 -15.31
C ILE A 64 6.43 1.14 -14.53
N SER A 65 5.91 0.82 -13.35
CA SER A 65 5.29 1.78 -12.43
C SER A 65 5.73 1.52 -10.99
N ILE A 66 5.79 2.60 -10.22
CA ILE A 66 5.94 2.60 -8.77
C ILE A 66 4.77 3.42 -8.23
N ALA A 67 3.84 2.77 -7.51
CA ALA A 67 2.63 3.42 -6.98
C ALA A 67 2.93 4.47 -5.89
N ASP A 68 3.92 4.19 -5.06
CA ASP A 68 4.42 5.12 -4.02
C ASP A 68 5.95 4.94 -3.93
N PRO A 69 6.74 5.92 -4.42
CA PRO A 69 8.20 5.87 -4.37
C PRO A 69 8.77 5.79 -2.95
N GLU A 70 8.15 6.46 -1.97
CA GLU A 70 8.61 6.49 -0.59
C GLU A 70 8.37 5.13 0.09
N GLU A 71 7.15 4.59 -0.03
CA GLU A 71 6.80 3.29 0.51
C GLU A 71 7.60 2.18 -0.17
N PHE A 72 7.78 2.25 -1.49
CA PHE A 72 8.61 1.32 -2.24
C PHE A 72 10.05 1.32 -1.74
N SER A 73 10.65 2.50 -1.57
CA SER A 73 12.00 2.66 -1.03
C SER A 73 12.11 2.06 0.36
N ALA A 74 11.23 2.46 1.29
CA ALA A 74 11.20 1.95 2.66
C ALA A 74 11.02 0.42 2.72
N SER A 75 10.20 -0.14 1.83
CA SER A 75 9.96 -1.58 1.74
C SER A 75 11.16 -2.33 1.16
N PHE A 76 11.75 -1.80 0.08
CA PHE A 76 12.94 -2.37 -0.55
C PHE A 76 14.13 -2.41 0.42
N ASP A 77 14.27 -1.36 1.24
CA ASP A 77 15.34 -1.21 2.22
C ASP A 77 15.35 -2.26 3.31
N ARG A 78 14.16 -2.76 3.65
CA ARG A 78 13.99 -3.83 4.64
C ARG A 78 14.41 -5.20 4.10
N THR A 79 14.50 -5.37 2.78
CA THR A 79 14.90 -6.63 2.16
C THR A 79 16.39 -6.91 2.37
N GLN A 80 16.81 -8.16 2.17
CA GLN A 80 18.25 -8.51 2.23
C GLN A 80 19.05 -7.82 1.13
N TYR A 81 18.44 -7.60 -0.04
CA TYR A 81 19.06 -6.87 -1.14
C TYR A 81 19.24 -5.38 -0.79
N GLY A 82 18.22 -4.74 -0.21
CA GLY A 82 18.31 -3.35 0.24
C GLY A 82 19.36 -3.12 1.33
N LYS A 83 19.58 -4.11 2.21
CA LYS A 83 20.66 -4.09 3.21
C LYS A 83 22.04 -4.28 2.57
N LEU A 84 22.17 -5.23 1.64
CA LEU A 84 23.42 -5.48 0.92
C LEU A 84 23.87 -4.25 0.13
N LEU A 85 22.95 -3.59 -0.58
CA LEU A 85 23.25 -2.39 -1.36
C LEU A 85 23.63 -1.17 -0.48
N ARG A 86 23.42 -1.23 0.83
CA ARG A 86 23.88 -0.22 1.81
C ARG A 86 25.20 -0.59 2.48
N ASP A 87 25.69 -1.80 2.28
CA ASP A 87 26.95 -2.21 2.87
C ASP A 87 28.10 -1.35 2.30
N PRO A 88 29.00 -0.80 3.13
CA PRO A 88 30.12 0.01 2.65
C PRO A 88 31.00 -0.73 1.63
N SER A 89 31.11 -2.06 1.73
CA SER A 89 31.86 -2.86 0.76
C SER A 89 31.24 -2.89 -0.65
N MET A 90 29.96 -2.55 -0.76
CA MET A 90 29.22 -2.48 -2.02
C MET A 90 29.24 -1.09 -2.66
N GLU A 91 29.82 -0.07 -2.01
CA GLU A 91 29.77 1.33 -2.46
C GLU A 91 30.27 1.50 -3.90
N ALA A 92 31.42 0.92 -4.24
CA ALA A 92 31.99 1.03 -5.58
C ALA A 92 31.06 0.44 -6.67
N PHE A 93 30.40 -0.68 -6.37
CA PHE A 93 29.43 -1.30 -7.28
C PHE A 93 28.19 -0.42 -7.44
N VAL A 94 27.64 0.06 -6.32
CA VAL A 94 26.42 0.89 -6.32
C VAL A 94 26.65 2.20 -7.07
N THR A 95 27.78 2.85 -6.86
CA THR A 95 28.16 4.08 -7.58
C THR A 95 28.27 3.82 -9.08
N SER A 96 29.00 2.77 -9.50
CA SER A 96 29.11 2.42 -10.91
C SER A 96 27.76 2.06 -11.55
N PHE A 97 26.88 1.40 -10.80
CA PHE A 97 25.54 1.06 -11.27
C PHE A 97 24.66 2.31 -11.43
N ARG A 98 24.70 3.24 -10.48
CA ARG A 98 24.01 4.54 -10.57
C ARG A 98 24.48 5.37 -11.76
N GLU A 99 25.78 5.42 -12.01
CA GLU A 99 26.33 6.11 -13.18
C GLU A 99 25.82 5.53 -14.50
N GLN A 100 25.76 4.19 -14.59
CA GLN A 100 25.22 3.51 -15.77
C GLN A 100 23.73 3.79 -15.97
N LEU A 101 22.95 3.75 -14.88
CA LEU A 101 21.53 4.11 -14.90
C LEU A 101 21.33 5.57 -15.32
N SER A 102 22.03 6.52 -14.71
CA SER A 102 21.94 7.95 -15.04
C SER A 102 22.28 8.20 -16.51
N LYS A 103 23.32 7.54 -17.06
CA LYS A 103 23.64 7.61 -18.49
C LYS A 103 22.53 7.07 -19.39
N ALA A 104 21.95 5.92 -19.05
CA ALA A 104 20.84 5.35 -19.81
C ALA A 104 19.56 6.20 -19.71
N GLY A 105 19.31 6.76 -18.52
CA GLY A 105 18.24 7.71 -18.23
C GLY A 105 18.34 8.94 -19.10
N LYS A 106 19.50 9.63 -19.11
CA LYS A 106 19.75 10.81 -19.97
C LYS A 106 19.48 10.55 -21.46
N GLN A 107 19.77 9.36 -21.96
CA GLN A 107 19.47 9.01 -23.36
C GLN A 107 17.96 8.89 -23.64
N ARG A 108 17.18 8.44 -22.65
CA ARG A 108 15.73 8.18 -22.81
C ARG A 108 14.86 9.35 -22.36
N LEU A 109 15.14 9.89 -21.18
CA LEU A 109 14.42 10.98 -20.51
C LEU A 109 14.98 12.36 -20.86
N GLY A 110 16.24 12.48 -21.30
CA GLY A 110 16.81 13.78 -21.67
C GLY A 110 16.09 14.45 -22.86
N LYS A 111 15.31 13.69 -23.64
CA LYS A 111 14.41 14.25 -24.67
C LYS A 111 13.19 14.98 -24.08
N LEU A 112 12.89 14.72 -22.81
CA LEU A 112 11.80 15.30 -22.02
C LEU A 112 12.33 16.37 -21.04
N GLY A 113 13.60 16.77 -21.13
CA GLY A 113 14.22 17.71 -20.18
C GLY A 113 14.56 17.13 -18.81
N LEU A 114 14.34 15.82 -18.59
CA LEU A 114 14.42 15.20 -17.26
C LEU A 114 15.63 14.29 -17.07
N THR A 115 16.14 14.26 -15.84
CA THR A 115 17.12 13.29 -15.32
C THR A 115 16.44 12.24 -14.44
N LEU A 116 17.16 11.17 -14.06
CA LEU A 116 16.61 10.18 -13.13
C LEU A 116 16.57 10.71 -11.70
N GLU A 117 17.46 11.65 -11.41
CA GLU A 117 17.54 12.35 -10.14
C GLU A 117 16.31 13.23 -9.93
N ASP A 118 15.89 13.98 -10.95
CA ASP A 118 14.66 14.80 -10.91
C ASP A 118 13.41 13.95 -10.65
N LEU A 119 13.33 12.73 -11.22
CA LEU A 119 12.22 11.80 -10.95
C LEU A 119 12.16 11.35 -9.49
N GLY A 120 13.30 11.29 -8.79
CA GLY A 120 13.35 10.94 -7.38
C GLY A 120 13.00 12.10 -6.45
N GLU A 121 13.00 13.32 -6.95
CA GLU A 121 12.62 14.54 -6.22
C GLU A 121 11.16 14.91 -6.43
N ILE A 122 10.45 14.21 -7.32
CA ILE A 122 9.02 14.42 -7.54
C ILE A 122 8.24 14.07 -6.27
N PRO A 123 7.47 15.02 -5.73
CA PRO A 123 6.68 14.80 -4.55
C PRO A 123 5.38 14.07 -4.90
N GLY A 124 5.28 12.85 -4.37
CA GLY A 124 4.06 12.05 -4.26
C GLY A 124 3.56 11.35 -5.52
N GLY A 125 2.69 10.36 -5.28
CA GLY A 125 1.91 9.65 -6.30
C GLY A 125 2.66 8.59 -7.10
N GLU A 126 1.94 8.02 -8.08
CA GLU A 126 2.47 7.02 -8.99
C GLU A 126 3.46 7.64 -9.98
N ILE A 127 4.64 7.04 -10.12
CA ILE A 127 5.59 7.35 -11.20
C ILE A 127 5.64 6.15 -12.15
N ALA A 128 5.31 6.38 -13.42
CA ALA A 128 5.27 5.34 -14.43
C ALA A 128 5.96 5.74 -15.74
N VAL A 129 6.70 4.78 -16.33
CA VAL A 129 7.38 4.94 -17.61
C VAL A 129 6.88 3.86 -18.56
N ALA A 130 6.39 4.28 -19.72
CA ALA A 130 5.95 3.39 -20.79
C ALA A 130 6.77 3.61 -22.07
N ALA A 131 7.07 2.51 -22.76
CA ALA A 131 7.49 2.52 -24.14
C ALA A 131 6.29 2.18 -25.02
N ILE A 132 5.92 3.08 -25.92
CA ILE A 132 4.74 2.95 -26.79
C ILE A 132 5.15 2.97 -28.27
N VAL A 133 4.34 2.33 -29.11
CA VAL A 133 4.53 2.31 -30.57
C VAL A 133 3.30 2.96 -31.24
N PRO A 134 3.20 4.31 -31.27
CA PRO A 134 2.03 5.01 -31.80
C PRO A 134 1.84 4.77 -33.31
N GLU A 135 2.93 4.55 -34.04
CA GLU A 135 2.93 4.18 -35.45
C GLU A 135 3.99 3.09 -35.68
N ALA A 136 3.79 2.23 -36.68
CA ALA A 136 4.70 1.15 -37.00
C ALA A 136 6.15 1.66 -37.18
N GLY A 137 7.08 1.12 -36.40
CA GLY A 137 8.50 1.48 -36.46
C GLY A 137 8.88 2.75 -35.68
N ARG A 138 7.94 3.43 -35.00
CA ARG A 138 8.23 4.59 -34.15
C ARG A 138 8.05 4.23 -32.69
N LEU A 139 9.15 4.15 -31.94
CA LEU A 139 9.13 3.99 -30.47
C LEU A 139 9.11 5.37 -29.81
N ALA A 140 8.16 5.60 -28.90
CA ALA A 140 8.12 6.77 -28.04
C ALA A 140 8.13 6.36 -26.57
N THR A 141 8.66 7.24 -25.72
CA THR A 141 8.64 7.09 -24.25
C THR A 141 7.59 8.04 -23.71
N VAL A 142 6.72 7.55 -22.83
CA VAL A 142 5.79 8.37 -22.07
C VAL A 142 6.15 8.22 -20.59
N LEU A 143 6.31 9.35 -19.92
CA LEU A 143 6.43 9.44 -18.47
C LEU A 143 5.09 9.96 -17.95
N LEU A 144 4.50 9.23 -17.00
CA LEU A 144 3.33 9.65 -16.25
C LEU A 144 3.76 9.83 -14.80
N VAL A 145 3.34 10.94 -14.21
CA VAL A 145 3.58 11.28 -12.82
C VAL A 145 2.24 11.77 -12.27
N ASP A 146 1.74 11.11 -11.23
CA ASP A 146 0.61 11.60 -10.46
C ASP A 146 1.11 12.58 -9.41
N THR A 147 0.68 13.84 -9.49
CA THR A 147 1.12 14.92 -8.59
C THR A 147 0.03 15.33 -7.61
N SER A 148 -0.99 14.48 -7.43
CA SER A 148 -2.11 14.76 -6.55
C SER A 148 -1.65 15.06 -5.12
N GLY A 149 -2.06 16.22 -4.60
CA GLY A 149 -1.68 16.69 -3.26
C GLY A 149 -0.29 17.32 -3.15
N HIS A 150 0.42 17.47 -4.26
CA HIS A 150 1.77 18.04 -4.35
C HIS A 150 1.88 19.09 -5.47
N GLU A 151 0.79 19.84 -5.70
CA GLU A 151 0.67 20.76 -6.82
C GLU A 151 1.67 21.93 -6.76
N GLU A 152 1.92 22.50 -5.57
CA GLU A 152 2.87 23.62 -5.38
C GLU A 152 4.31 23.22 -5.72
N GLU A 153 4.70 22.00 -5.35
CA GLU A 153 6.07 21.50 -5.57
C GLU A 153 6.27 21.02 -7.02
N THR A 154 5.18 20.58 -7.66
CA THR A 154 5.16 20.23 -9.08
C THR A 154 5.36 21.45 -9.98
N GLU A 155 4.77 22.60 -9.65
CA GLU A 155 4.98 23.84 -10.42
C GLU A 155 6.47 24.20 -10.51
N ALA A 156 7.22 24.03 -9.43
CA ALA A 156 8.67 24.28 -9.42
C ALA A 156 9.46 23.33 -10.35
N LEU A 157 9.00 22.11 -10.54
CA LEU A 157 9.62 21.13 -11.46
C LEU A 157 9.26 21.41 -12.93
N LEU A 158 8.06 21.93 -13.19
CA LEU A 158 7.63 22.29 -14.56
C LEU A 158 8.48 23.43 -15.14
N ASP A 159 8.84 24.41 -14.31
CA ASP A 159 9.73 25.52 -14.71
C ASP A 159 11.09 25.03 -15.23
N VAL A 160 11.59 23.89 -14.73
CA VAL A 160 12.86 23.28 -15.18
C VAL A 160 12.73 22.58 -16.53
N ILE A 161 11.54 22.05 -16.85
CA ILE A 161 11.28 21.28 -18.07
C ILE A 161 10.97 22.22 -19.26
N GLU A 162 10.37 23.38 -19.00
CA GLU A 162 9.98 24.34 -20.05
C GLU A 162 11.14 25.21 -20.60
N GLU A 163 12.30 25.23 -19.94
CA GLU A 163 13.52 25.97 -20.36
C GLU A 163 14.40 25.19 -21.35
#